data_AF-A0A0P1FAN6-F1
#
_entry.id   AF-A0A0P1FAN6-F1
#
_cell.length_a   1.000
_cell.length_b   1.000
_cell.length_c   1.000
_cell.angle_alpha   90.00
_cell.angle_beta   90.00
_cell.angle_gamma   90.00
#
_symmetry.space_group_name_H-M   'P 1'
#
loop_
_entity.id
_entity.type
_entity.pdbx_description
1 polymer ?
#
loop_
_entity_poly.entity_id
_entity_poly.type
_entity_poly.pdbx_seq_one_letter_code
_entity_poly.pdbx_strand_id
1 'polypeptide(L)'
;MPEMLSFHDISDLSHAPDNLLPAGLSALLAPPGAARSRVIYQQQAAGQTGALAVGSLPEPLPTLMEQDRLGAALTAMGADPAAGVVLAGEDAAATAGASFAPAVWPAACTDMVPPTTVEEIGIIDAGIAFWNPAFQDSHGASRFASFGGLTLKSGELLAGETLDPAVLTAMVARGHTSAGDRENRQQLAALLPSSVYAPVAYGRPLFPPNEMAHGTAMTELVLSTASDTARLHGLELPQDVVRDLSGGMMGGVLNGAVRALVDQVVACRSDGNPFRMVLLLAFGFLGGPQEGMAAPHQLVEQLNATLASYRNLGIEVQLVVPMGNHLQDQAHATLPADRKLGWRIQPDDHSLNTLEVIHPGPVAKIKLIAPDGSKVKLKRSRKALGILKHGGKAIGAVWHQEVGGGLLRTRISLNPSATRQSGLAAAPFGLWQIKLPKGPEAEVWILRDEMGFDANPATPSRRSWLEDGARPLRDPNGMPFLDDSAAPAGALVLRAGSGSLLAAHSAPQITSVGAQWQMAAGGMEQCWYSGNALDGTAPERWEDLAAGADPAHRPIGPFGRRAVLGNGGQRRYRAAGTSLAAALAAGSMA
;
A
#
# COMPACT_ATOMS: atom_id res chain seq x y z
N MET A 1 14.36 -38.64 13.75
CA MET A 1 13.89 -37.33 14.26
C MET A 1 13.04 -36.68 13.18
N PRO A 2 11.82 -36.20 13.47
CA PRO A 2 11.00 -35.52 12.48
C PRO A 2 11.74 -34.30 11.90
N GLU A 3 11.58 -34.04 10.60
CA GLU A 3 12.14 -32.84 9.97
C GLU A 3 11.58 -31.60 10.67
N MET A 4 12.48 -30.77 11.22
CA MET A 4 12.08 -29.61 12.00
C MET A 4 11.49 -28.50 11.11
N LEU A 5 11.98 -28.34 9.88
CA LEU A 5 11.44 -27.41 8.89
C LEU A 5 11.17 -28.15 7.58
N SER A 6 9.94 -28.10 7.09
CA SER A 6 9.51 -28.79 5.87
C SER A 6 8.63 -27.92 4.99
N PHE A 7 8.52 -28.30 3.72
CA PHE A 7 7.74 -27.62 2.70
C PHE A 7 6.80 -28.64 2.07
N HIS A 8 5.50 -28.34 2.11
CA HIS A 8 4.46 -29.16 1.51
C HIS A 8 3.91 -28.44 0.29
N ASP A 9 4.23 -28.94 -0.89
CA ASP A 9 3.70 -28.40 -2.14
C ASP A 9 2.20 -28.73 -2.25
N ILE A 10 1.39 -27.74 -2.59
CA ILE A 10 -0.06 -27.88 -2.81
C ILE A 10 -0.43 -27.45 -4.24
N SER A 11 0.54 -27.43 -5.16
CA SER A 11 0.41 -26.90 -6.52
C SER A 11 -0.53 -27.69 -7.46
N ASP A 12 -1.51 -27.00 -8.04
CA ASP A 12 -1.63 -26.53 -9.44
C ASP A 12 -2.66 -25.40 -9.37
N LEU A 13 -2.28 -24.15 -9.65
CA LEU A 13 -3.17 -23.01 -9.40
C LEU A 13 -3.23 -22.13 -10.63
N SER A 14 -4.28 -22.34 -11.40
CA SER A 14 -4.59 -21.51 -12.55
C SER A 14 -5.18 -20.15 -12.14
N HIS A 15 -5.73 -20.02 -10.92
CA HIS A 15 -6.59 -18.89 -10.51
C HIS A 15 -6.29 -18.29 -9.12
N ALA A 16 -5.03 -18.34 -8.64
CA ALA A 16 -4.67 -17.74 -7.35
C ALA A 16 -4.69 -16.19 -7.41
N PRO A 17 -5.17 -15.48 -6.37
CA PRO A 17 -5.13 -14.01 -6.34
C PRO A 17 -3.72 -13.43 -6.42
N ASP A 18 -3.50 -12.33 -7.16
CA ASP A 18 -2.19 -11.68 -7.40
C ASP A 18 -1.49 -11.20 -6.12
N ASN A 19 -2.28 -10.94 -5.07
CA ASN A 19 -1.82 -10.55 -3.73
C ASN A 19 -2.08 -11.63 -2.67
N LEU A 20 -2.33 -12.90 -3.08
CA LEU A 20 -2.61 -14.02 -2.18
C LEU A 20 -1.63 -14.07 -1.01
N LEU A 21 -0.34 -13.97 -1.32
CA LEU A 21 0.66 -13.66 -0.33
C LEU A 21 1.10 -12.22 -0.56
N PRO A 22 1.13 -11.39 0.48
CA PRO A 22 0.90 -11.69 1.91
C PRO A 22 -0.57 -11.78 2.35
N ALA A 23 -1.50 -11.16 1.61
CA ALA A 23 -2.83 -10.85 2.14
C ALA A 23 -3.54 -12.09 2.67
N GLY A 24 -3.74 -13.12 1.85
CA GLY A 24 -4.49 -14.34 2.17
C GLY A 24 -3.81 -15.35 3.09
N LEU A 25 -2.62 -15.09 3.64
CA LEU A 25 -1.88 -16.10 4.42
C LEU A 25 -2.73 -16.68 5.58
N SER A 26 -3.34 -15.82 6.40
CA SER A 26 -4.14 -16.28 7.54
C SER A 26 -5.33 -17.13 7.10
N ALA A 27 -5.98 -16.81 5.97
CA ALA A 27 -7.08 -17.61 5.44
C ALA A 27 -6.61 -18.96 4.87
N LEU A 28 -5.40 -18.99 4.29
CA LEU A 28 -4.78 -20.21 3.78
C LEU A 28 -4.39 -21.18 4.91
N LEU A 29 -3.96 -20.65 6.06
CA LEU A 29 -3.45 -21.45 7.17
C LEU A 29 -4.48 -21.70 8.29
N ALA A 30 -5.57 -20.95 8.31
CA ALA A 30 -6.59 -21.09 9.34
C ALA A 30 -7.26 -22.48 9.27
N PRO A 31 -7.60 -23.07 10.43
CA PRO A 31 -8.49 -24.22 10.46
C PRO A 31 -9.81 -23.93 9.73
N PRO A 32 -10.46 -24.94 9.12
CA PRO A 32 -11.80 -24.79 8.57
C PRO A 32 -12.75 -24.14 9.59
N GLY A 33 -13.45 -23.07 9.19
CA GLY A 33 -14.37 -22.31 10.04
C GLY A 33 -13.73 -21.24 10.94
N ALA A 34 -12.40 -21.15 11.00
CA ALA A 34 -11.69 -20.09 11.74
C ALA A 34 -11.27 -18.90 10.86
N ALA A 35 -11.35 -19.05 9.54
CA ALA A 35 -11.08 -17.96 8.61
C ALA A 35 -12.17 -16.90 8.72
N ARG A 36 -11.77 -15.66 8.99
CA ARG A 36 -12.65 -14.50 8.86
C ARG A 36 -12.95 -14.26 7.37
N SER A 37 -14.15 -13.77 7.08
CA SER A 37 -14.58 -13.50 5.71
C SER A 37 -13.70 -12.43 5.07
N ARG A 38 -12.82 -12.84 4.17
CA ARG A 38 -12.09 -11.93 3.28
C ARG A 38 -12.87 -11.70 1.99
N VAL A 39 -12.61 -10.63 1.26
CA VAL A 39 -13.21 -10.40 -0.07
C VAL A 39 -12.20 -10.72 -1.17
N ILE A 40 -12.61 -11.56 -2.12
CA ILE A 40 -11.97 -11.80 -3.41
C ILE A 40 -12.56 -10.79 -4.40
N TYR A 41 -11.71 -10.03 -5.07
CA TYR A 41 -12.07 -9.07 -6.08
C TYR A 41 -11.65 -9.57 -7.45
N GLN A 42 -12.53 -9.39 -8.42
CA GLN A 42 -12.37 -9.91 -9.76
C GLN A 42 -12.77 -8.83 -10.76
N GLN A 43 -11.82 -8.41 -11.58
CA GLN A 43 -12.06 -7.34 -12.53
C GLN A 43 -12.89 -7.88 -13.70
N GLN A 44 -14.19 -7.57 -13.75
CA GLN A 44 -14.96 -7.82 -14.97
C GLN A 44 -14.46 -6.88 -16.09
N ALA A 45 -14.56 -7.35 -17.33
CA ALA A 45 -14.14 -6.59 -18.51
C ALA A 45 -14.74 -5.16 -18.52
N ALA A 46 -13.94 -4.21 -19.01
CA ALA A 46 -14.29 -2.82 -19.34
C ALA A 46 -15.57 -2.25 -18.67
N GLY A 47 -15.48 -1.95 -17.37
CA GLY A 47 -16.46 -1.09 -16.68
C GLY A 47 -17.31 -1.77 -15.59
N GLN A 48 -17.17 -3.08 -15.40
CA GLN A 48 -17.81 -3.77 -14.26
C GLN A 48 -16.75 -4.31 -13.30
N THR A 49 -17.03 -4.23 -12.01
CA THR A 49 -16.14 -4.71 -10.95
C THR A 49 -16.96 -5.65 -10.08
N GLY A 50 -16.61 -6.94 -10.09
CA GLY A 50 -17.23 -7.94 -9.23
C GLY A 50 -16.34 -8.23 -8.04
N ALA A 51 -16.92 -8.53 -6.90
CA ALA A 51 -16.20 -9.17 -5.83
C ALA A 51 -17.08 -10.25 -5.18
N LEU A 52 -16.45 -11.13 -4.42
CA LEU A 52 -17.02 -12.34 -3.84
C LEU A 52 -16.40 -12.51 -2.45
N ALA A 53 -17.20 -12.78 -1.42
CA ALA A 53 -16.63 -13.08 -0.12
C ALA A 53 -16.00 -14.50 -0.12
N VAL A 54 -14.77 -14.63 0.38
CA VAL A 54 -14.08 -15.91 0.67
C VAL A 54 -14.95 -16.82 1.53
N GLY A 55 -15.68 -16.25 2.50
CA GLY A 55 -16.62 -17.01 3.34
C GLY A 55 -17.85 -17.53 2.59
N SER A 56 -18.16 -16.99 1.42
CA SER A 56 -19.24 -17.44 0.54
C SER A 56 -18.78 -18.47 -0.49
N LEU A 57 -17.49 -18.84 -0.50
CA LEU A 57 -17.00 -19.94 -1.32
C LEU A 57 -17.70 -21.26 -0.90
N PRO A 58 -18.00 -22.16 -1.85
CA PRO A 58 -18.68 -23.42 -1.55
C PRO A 58 -17.85 -24.34 -0.64
N GLU A 59 -16.53 -24.16 -0.63
CA GLU A 59 -15.57 -24.90 0.18
C GLU A 59 -14.49 -23.94 0.72
N PRO A 60 -13.79 -24.31 1.81
CA PRO A 60 -12.68 -23.51 2.31
C PRO A 60 -11.64 -23.22 1.23
N LEU A 61 -11.12 -21.99 1.20
CA LEU A 61 -10.10 -21.56 0.24
C LEU A 61 -8.91 -22.54 0.13
N PRO A 62 -8.33 -23.07 1.23
CA PRO A 62 -7.24 -24.05 1.12
C PRO A 62 -7.64 -25.30 0.32
N THR A 63 -8.86 -25.81 0.51
CA THR A 63 -9.38 -27.00 -0.18
C THR A 63 -9.57 -26.72 -1.67
N LEU A 64 -10.18 -25.58 -2.02
CA LEU A 64 -10.36 -25.18 -3.42
C LEU A 64 -9.02 -25.00 -4.13
N MET A 65 -8.00 -24.51 -3.41
CA MET A 65 -6.67 -24.31 -3.95
C MET A 65 -5.90 -25.61 -4.12
N GLU A 66 -5.94 -26.51 -3.13
CA GLU A 66 -5.29 -27.82 -3.21
C GLU A 66 -5.83 -28.68 -4.37
N GLN A 67 -7.08 -28.44 -4.78
CA GLN A 67 -7.77 -29.19 -5.84
C GLN A 67 -7.82 -28.46 -7.20
N ASP A 68 -7.19 -27.29 -7.36
CA ASP A 68 -7.32 -26.37 -8.51
C ASP A 68 -8.80 -26.08 -8.91
N ARG A 69 -9.68 -25.99 -7.92
CA ARG A 69 -11.12 -25.76 -8.11
C ARG A 69 -11.56 -24.33 -7.86
N LEU A 70 -10.62 -23.44 -7.50
CA LEU A 70 -10.94 -22.04 -7.25
C LEU A 70 -11.56 -21.37 -8.48
N GLY A 71 -10.99 -21.55 -9.67
CA GLY A 71 -11.55 -21.00 -10.91
C GLY A 71 -12.99 -21.46 -11.15
N ALA A 72 -13.26 -22.76 -11.01
CA ALA A 72 -14.61 -23.32 -11.15
C ALA A 72 -15.59 -22.77 -10.09
N ALA A 73 -15.13 -22.57 -8.85
CA ALA A 73 -15.92 -21.95 -7.80
C ALA A 73 -16.26 -20.48 -8.13
N LEU A 74 -15.29 -19.72 -8.64
CA LEU A 74 -15.51 -18.33 -9.09
C LEU A 74 -16.50 -18.28 -10.26
N THR A 75 -16.36 -19.17 -11.25
CA THR A 75 -17.33 -19.29 -12.36
C THR A 75 -18.73 -19.62 -11.87
N ALA A 76 -18.87 -20.54 -10.91
CA ALA A 76 -20.16 -20.91 -10.33
C ALA A 76 -20.81 -19.73 -9.57
N MET A 77 -20.00 -18.79 -9.08
CA MET A 77 -20.45 -17.55 -8.45
C MET A 77 -20.67 -16.41 -9.47
N GLY A 78 -20.55 -16.69 -10.78
CA GLY A 78 -20.85 -15.75 -11.86
C GLY A 78 -19.66 -14.88 -12.32
N ALA A 79 -18.44 -15.23 -11.92
CA ALA A 79 -17.28 -14.42 -12.20
C ALA A 79 -16.37 -15.02 -13.29
N ASP A 80 -15.66 -14.19 -14.06
CA ASP A 80 -14.83 -14.64 -15.19
C ASP A 80 -13.42 -15.07 -14.74
N PRO A 81 -13.10 -16.37 -14.66
CA PRO A 81 -11.82 -16.84 -14.15
C PRO A 81 -10.60 -16.32 -14.94
N ALA A 82 -10.78 -15.84 -16.18
CA ALA A 82 -9.69 -15.21 -16.93
C ALA A 82 -9.32 -13.81 -16.40
N ALA A 83 -10.20 -13.18 -15.63
CA ALA A 83 -9.92 -11.92 -14.98
C ALA A 83 -8.91 -12.09 -13.84
N GLY A 84 -8.01 -11.11 -13.69
CA GLY A 84 -7.14 -11.03 -12.52
C GLY A 84 -7.95 -10.96 -11.23
N VAL A 85 -7.48 -11.68 -10.22
CA VAL A 85 -8.13 -11.80 -8.91
C VAL A 85 -7.25 -11.19 -7.83
N VAL A 86 -7.80 -10.42 -6.89
CA VAL A 86 -7.07 -9.85 -5.73
C VAL A 86 -7.89 -9.98 -4.45
N LEU A 87 -7.27 -9.91 -3.28
CA LEU A 87 -7.94 -9.91 -1.97
C LEU A 87 -8.03 -8.49 -1.42
N ALA A 88 -9.18 -8.09 -0.84
CA ALA A 88 -9.46 -6.69 -0.52
C ALA A 88 -9.69 -6.36 0.98
N GLY A 89 -9.76 -7.33 1.90
CA GLY A 89 -9.95 -7.05 3.35
C GLY A 89 -11.00 -7.94 4.00
N GLU A 90 -11.26 -7.75 5.31
CA GLU A 90 -12.37 -8.40 6.03
C GLU A 90 -13.65 -7.53 5.94
N ASP A 91 -14.84 -8.14 5.90
CA ASP A 91 -16.11 -7.42 5.97
C ASP A 91 -16.85 -7.80 7.28
N ALA A 92 -17.15 -6.80 8.12
CA ALA A 92 -17.94 -6.99 9.33
C ALA A 92 -19.46 -6.81 9.09
N ALA A 93 -19.87 -6.37 7.90
CA ALA A 93 -21.25 -6.00 7.54
C ALA A 93 -21.72 -6.62 6.21
N ALA A 94 -21.30 -7.86 5.92
CA ALA A 94 -21.73 -8.61 4.74
C ALA A 94 -23.20 -9.04 4.84
N THR A 95 -24.14 -8.15 4.51
CA THR A 95 -25.52 -8.50 4.15
C THR A 95 -26.08 -7.55 3.09
N ALA A 96 -26.60 -8.16 2.02
CA ALA A 96 -27.33 -7.62 0.87
C ALA A 96 -26.50 -6.85 -0.18
N GLY A 97 -26.55 -7.37 -1.40
CA GLY A 97 -25.89 -6.84 -2.60
C GLY A 97 -26.57 -5.59 -3.16
N ALA A 98 -25.75 -4.77 -3.77
CA ALA A 98 -26.17 -3.74 -4.71
C ALA A 98 -24.99 -3.49 -5.64
N SER A 99 -25.11 -4.03 -6.87
CA SER A 99 -24.21 -3.78 -7.99
C SER A 99 -24.19 -2.29 -8.31
N PHE A 100 -22.98 -1.73 -8.48
CA PHE A 100 -22.83 -0.40 -9.07
C PHE A 100 -23.40 -0.39 -10.50
N ALA A 101 -24.43 0.40 -10.74
CA ALA A 101 -24.77 0.84 -12.08
C ALA A 101 -23.71 1.88 -12.49
N PRO A 102 -23.04 1.74 -13.64
CA PRO A 102 -22.15 2.80 -14.12
C PRO A 102 -22.94 4.11 -14.14
N ALA A 103 -22.39 5.16 -13.51
CA ALA A 103 -22.84 6.50 -13.82
C ALA A 103 -22.86 6.64 -15.35
N VAL A 104 -23.87 7.32 -15.90
CA VAL A 104 -23.91 7.57 -17.35
C VAL A 104 -22.67 8.39 -17.68
N TRP A 105 -21.65 7.74 -18.24
CA TRP A 105 -20.44 8.42 -18.64
C TRP A 105 -20.79 9.42 -19.75
N PRO A 106 -20.18 10.61 -19.77
CA PRO A 106 -20.28 11.49 -20.92
C PRO A 106 -19.82 10.72 -22.18
N ALA A 107 -20.41 11.04 -23.33
CA ALA A 107 -20.02 10.43 -24.58
C ALA A 107 -18.51 10.62 -24.79
N ALA A 108 -17.80 9.57 -25.22
CA ALA A 108 -16.37 9.63 -25.49
C ALA A 108 -16.05 10.85 -26.37
N CYS A 109 -15.16 11.70 -25.90
CA CYS A 109 -14.86 12.96 -26.55
C CYS A 109 -13.47 12.89 -27.17
N THR A 110 -13.40 12.56 -28.47
CA THR A 110 -12.12 12.35 -29.17
C THR A 110 -11.44 13.65 -29.59
N ASP A 111 -12.16 14.78 -29.55
CA ASP A 111 -11.73 16.03 -30.22
C ASP A 111 -11.43 17.18 -29.25
N MET A 112 -11.51 16.95 -27.94
CA MET A 112 -11.28 18.00 -26.93
C MET A 112 -9.90 17.92 -26.29
N VAL A 113 -9.18 19.05 -26.34
CA VAL A 113 -7.91 19.24 -25.62
C VAL A 113 -8.26 19.57 -24.16
N PRO A 114 -7.77 18.81 -23.17
CA PRO A 114 -7.97 19.13 -21.76
C PRO A 114 -7.51 20.57 -21.45
N PRO A 115 -8.16 21.28 -20.52
CA PRO A 115 -7.71 22.59 -20.10
C PRO A 115 -6.26 22.52 -19.56
N THR A 116 -5.50 23.60 -19.79
CA THR A 116 -4.09 23.67 -19.35
C THR A 116 -3.95 23.89 -17.84
N THR A 117 -5.01 24.39 -17.17
CA THR A 117 -5.07 24.61 -15.73
C THR A 117 -5.69 23.41 -15.02
N VAL A 118 -5.07 23.00 -13.92
CA VAL A 118 -5.63 21.99 -13.02
C VAL A 118 -6.68 22.68 -12.14
N GLU A 119 -7.86 22.08 -12.01
CA GLU A 119 -8.94 22.63 -11.18
C GLU A 119 -9.27 21.74 -9.98
N GLU A 120 -8.89 20.47 -10.04
CA GLU A 120 -9.34 19.43 -9.12
C GLU A 120 -8.13 18.72 -8.49
N ILE A 121 -8.13 18.59 -7.16
CA ILE A 121 -7.13 17.83 -6.41
C ILE A 121 -7.82 16.69 -5.66
N GLY A 122 -7.40 15.45 -5.94
CA GLY A 122 -7.84 14.26 -5.22
C GLY A 122 -6.83 13.81 -4.19
N ILE A 123 -7.30 13.35 -3.02
CA ILE A 123 -6.46 12.75 -1.99
C ILE A 123 -7.03 11.37 -1.64
N ILE A 124 -6.24 10.33 -1.92
CA ILE A 124 -6.51 8.96 -1.46
C ILE A 124 -5.61 8.69 -0.26
N ASP A 125 -6.20 8.65 0.93
CA ASP A 125 -5.47 8.43 2.18
C ASP A 125 -6.39 7.81 3.25
N ALA A 126 -5.87 7.63 4.45
CA ALA A 126 -6.61 7.23 5.63
C ALA A 126 -6.59 8.33 6.69
N GLY A 127 -7.72 8.53 7.36
CA GLY A 127 -7.80 9.45 8.48
C GLY A 127 -7.76 10.91 8.04
N ILE A 128 -8.66 11.29 7.14
CA ILE A 128 -8.80 12.69 6.69
C ILE A 128 -9.88 13.36 7.53
N ALA A 129 -9.47 14.17 8.51
CA ALA A 129 -10.38 15.03 9.25
C ALA A 129 -10.69 16.28 8.42
N PHE A 130 -11.44 16.12 7.33
CA PHE A 130 -11.78 17.19 6.39
C PHE A 130 -12.51 18.38 7.05
N TRP A 131 -13.11 18.16 8.23
CA TRP A 131 -13.73 19.18 9.06
C TRP A 131 -12.74 20.03 9.87
N ASN A 132 -11.42 19.88 9.68
CA ASN A 132 -10.45 20.74 10.33
C ASN A 132 -10.69 22.20 9.90
N PRO A 133 -10.74 23.16 10.84
CA PRO A 133 -10.95 24.58 10.52
C PRO A 133 -9.91 25.17 9.56
N ALA A 134 -8.71 24.59 9.48
CA ALA A 134 -7.68 25.02 8.54
C ALA A 134 -7.99 24.65 7.08
N PHE A 135 -8.99 23.81 6.83
CA PHE A 135 -9.40 23.37 5.49
C PHE A 135 -10.66 24.12 5.03
N GLN A 136 -10.83 25.35 5.51
CA GLN A 136 -11.90 26.25 5.09
C GLN A 136 -11.38 27.30 4.10
N ASP A 137 -12.24 27.76 3.21
CA ASP A 137 -11.96 28.91 2.36
C ASP A 137 -12.08 30.24 3.14
N SER A 138 -11.85 31.36 2.47
CA SER A 138 -11.96 32.70 3.07
C SER A 138 -13.38 33.05 3.55
N HIS A 139 -14.40 32.30 3.14
CA HIS A 139 -15.79 32.47 3.56
C HIS A 139 -16.20 31.49 4.67
N GLY A 140 -15.28 30.65 5.15
CA GLY A 140 -15.52 29.64 6.18
C GLY A 140 -16.19 28.36 5.66
N ALA A 141 -16.36 28.22 4.35
CA ALA A 141 -16.90 27.00 3.74
C ALA A 141 -15.80 25.94 3.58
N SER A 142 -16.18 24.67 3.49
CA SER A 142 -15.24 23.57 3.24
C SER A 142 -14.46 23.77 1.95
N ARG A 143 -13.14 23.61 1.97
CA ARG A 143 -12.32 23.47 0.74
C ARG A 143 -12.54 22.13 0.04
N PHE A 144 -13.09 21.14 0.73
CA PHE A 144 -13.51 19.87 0.13
C PHE A 144 -14.85 20.04 -0.58
N ALA A 145 -14.85 19.81 -1.89
CA ALA A 145 -16.02 19.76 -2.74
C ALA A 145 -16.77 18.42 -2.63
N SER A 146 -16.04 17.31 -2.40
CA SER A 146 -16.64 16.03 -2.04
C SER A 146 -15.72 15.19 -1.16
N PHE A 147 -16.33 14.28 -0.40
CA PHE A 147 -15.63 13.31 0.42
C PHE A 147 -16.38 11.99 0.39
N GLY A 148 -15.66 10.89 0.23
CA GLY A 148 -16.21 9.55 0.31
C GLY A 148 -15.25 8.64 1.06
N GLY A 149 -15.66 7.39 1.25
CA GLY A 149 -14.77 6.31 1.65
C GLY A 149 -14.94 5.15 0.70
N LEU A 150 -13.95 4.29 0.57
CA LEU A 150 -14.17 2.98 -0.01
C LEU A 150 -14.86 2.10 1.02
N THR A 151 -15.99 1.52 0.61
CA THR A 151 -16.69 0.54 1.42
C THR A 151 -16.57 -0.81 0.75
N LEU A 152 -16.21 -1.81 1.54
CA LEU A 152 -16.34 -3.21 1.15
C LEU A 152 -17.71 -3.66 1.65
N LYS A 153 -18.69 -3.81 0.76
CA LYS A 153 -20.05 -4.26 1.13
C LYS A 153 -20.46 -5.47 0.33
N SER A 154 -20.77 -6.58 1.00
CA SER A 154 -21.31 -7.80 0.36
C SER A 154 -20.39 -8.37 -0.73
N GLY A 155 -19.08 -8.17 -0.58
CA GLY A 155 -18.14 -8.51 -1.64
C GLY A 155 -18.26 -7.58 -2.84
N GLU A 156 -18.47 -6.28 -2.68
CA GLU A 156 -18.24 -5.29 -3.72
C GLU A 156 -17.37 -4.18 -3.14
N LEU A 157 -16.35 -3.76 -3.89
CA LEU A 157 -15.65 -2.52 -3.61
C LEU A 157 -16.51 -1.40 -4.19
N LEU A 158 -17.35 -0.82 -3.34
CA LEU A 158 -18.14 0.33 -3.73
C LEU A 158 -17.31 1.58 -3.44
N ALA A 159 -17.33 2.54 -4.35
CA ALA A 159 -17.23 3.92 -3.93
C ALA A 159 -18.33 4.07 -2.87
N GLY A 160 -17.94 4.23 -1.61
CA GLY A 160 -18.87 4.33 -0.51
C GLY A 160 -19.74 5.58 -0.67
N GLU A 161 -20.65 5.78 0.27
CA GLU A 161 -21.50 6.96 0.28
C GLU A 161 -20.64 8.23 0.18
N THR A 162 -20.73 8.94 -0.94
CA THR A 162 -20.17 10.28 -1.04
C THR A 162 -21.02 11.17 -0.14
N LEU A 163 -20.37 11.85 0.79
CA LEU A 163 -21.06 12.71 1.73
C LEU A 163 -21.73 13.87 0.98
N ASP A 164 -23.01 14.07 1.26
CA ASP A 164 -23.77 15.21 0.73
C ASP A 164 -23.08 16.53 1.13
N PRO A 165 -23.03 17.55 0.25
CA PRO A 165 -22.45 18.86 0.57
C PRO A 165 -23.00 19.50 1.86
N ALA A 166 -24.28 19.30 2.18
CA ALA A 166 -24.90 19.75 3.43
C ALA A 166 -24.31 19.02 4.65
N VAL A 167 -24.03 17.72 4.52
CA VAL A 167 -23.35 16.94 5.56
C VAL A 167 -21.94 17.47 5.77
N LEU A 168 -21.16 17.68 4.70
CA LEU A 168 -19.80 18.26 4.77
C LEU A 168 -19.80 19.59 5.51
N THR A 169 -20.69 20.50 5.10
CA THR A 169 -20.84 21.83 5.69
C THR A 169 -21.18 21.73 7.18
N ALA A 170 -22.09 20.84 7.55
CA ALA A 170 -22.45 20.63 8.95
C ALA A 170 -21.28 20.07 9.77
N MET A 171 -20.45 19.17 9.20
CA MET A 171 -19.28 18.62 9.91
C MET A 171 -18.22 19.68 10.15
N VAL A 172 -17.97 20.51 9.14
CA VAL A 172 -17.03 21.63 9.21
C VAL A 172 -17.50 22.63 10.27
N ALA A 173 -18.77 23.04 10.26
CA ALA A 173 -19.32 24.03 11.19
C ALA A 173 -19.21 23.62 12.67
N ARG A 174 -19.21 22.32 12.98
CA ARG A 174 -19.05 21.82 14.36
C ARG A 174 -17.60 21.41 14.71
N GLY A 175 -16.74 21.21 13.71
CA GLY A 175 -15.38 20.68 13.86
C GLY A 175 -14.42 21.55 14.70
N HIS A 176 -14.77 22.82 14.94
CA HIS A 176 -13.94 23.78 15.67
C HIS A 176 -13.68 23.47 17.16
N THR A 177 -14.40 22.50 17.74
CA THR A 177 -14.25 22.12 19.15
C THR A 177 -13.84 20.65 19.28
N SER A 178 -13.18 20.28 20.39
CA SER A 178 -12.88 18.87 20.65
C SER A 178 -14.13 17.99 20.82
N ALA A 179 -15.26 18.58 21.22
CA ALA A 179 -16.54 17.87 21.26
C ALA A 179 -17.07 17.58 19.85
N GLY A 180 -17.05 18.59 18.97
CA GLY A 180 -17.46 18.45 17.58
C GLY A 180 -16.54 17.54 16.76
N ASP A 181 -15.22 17.53 16.99
CA ASP A 181 -14.32 16.54 16.36
C ASP A 181 -14.69 15.10 16.75
N ARG A 182 -15.06 14.85 18.02
CA ARG A 182 -15.52 13.52 18.45
C ARG A 182 -16.85 13.15 17.80
N GLU A 183 -17.79 14.08 17.75
CA GLU A 183 -19.08 13.88 17.08
C GLU A 183 -18.91 13.62 15.58
N ASN A 184 -18.03 14.37 14.91
CA ASN A 184 -17.67 14.15 13.51
C ASN A 184 -17.14 12.75 13.25
N ARG A 185 -16.22 12.26 14.09
CA ARG A 185 -15.70 10.89 13.98
C ARG A 185 -16.78 9.85 14.16
N GLN A 186 -17.68 10.03 15.12
CA GLN A 186 -18.79 9.10 15.36
C GLN A 186 -19.78 9.09 14.18
N GLN A 187 -20.12 10.26 13.65
CA GLN A 187 -20.98 10.36 12.47
C GLN A 187 -20.30 9.75 11.24
N LEU A 188 -19.02 10.04 11.01
CA LEU A 188 -18.27 9.46 9.89
C LEU A 188 -18.17 7.95 10.01
N ALA A 189 -17.93 7.42 11.20
CA ALA A 189 -17.95 5.97 11.46
C ALA A 189 -19.32 5.32 11.19
N ALA A 190 -20.41 6.05 11.41
CA ALA A 190 -21.76 5.56 11.13
C ALA A 190 -22.07 5.56 9.62
N LEU A 191 -21.64 6.59 8.90
CA LEU A 191 -21.82 6.73 7.45
C LEU A 191 -20.86 5.83 6.65
N LEU A 192 -19.64 5.68 7.14
CA LEU A 192 -18.56 4.89 6.54
C LEU A 192 -18.04 3.86 7.57
N PRO A 193 -18.70 2.70 7.72
CA PRO A 193 -18.33 1.69 8.72
C PRO A 193 -16.93 1.11 8.57
N SER A 194 -16.34 1.20 7.37
CA SER A 194 -14.97 0.78 7.09
C SER A 194 -13.93 1.88 7.39
N SER A 195 -14.35 3.08 7.79
CA SER A 195 -13.46 4.18 8.16
C SER A 195 -12.52 3.79 9.29
N VAL A 196 -11.33 4.36 9.27
CA VAL A 196 -10.34 4.25 10.36
C VAL A 196 -10.79 4.92 11.67
N TYR A 197 -11.88 5.69 11.64
CA TYR A 197 -12.56 6.23 12.82
C TYR A 197 -13.66 5.33 13.37
N ALA A 198 -14.03 4.27 12.65
CA ALA A 198 -14.99 3.29 13.12
C ALA A 198 -14.42 2.41 14.23
N PRO A 199 -15.22 2.04 15.23
CA PRO A 199 -14.78 1.10 16.26
C PRO A 199 -14.54 -0.28 15.65
N VAL A 200 -13.49 -0.96 16.12
CA VAL A 200 -13.12 -2.31 15.66
C VAL A 200 -13.48 -3.38 16.69
N ALA A 201 -13.14 -4.64 16.44
CA ALA A 201 -13.46 -5.76 17.35
C ALA A 201 -13.03 -5.55 18.83
N TYR A 202 -12.06 -4.66 19.09
CA TYR A 202 -11.60 -4.28 20.43
C TYR A 202 -12.15 -2.95 20.94
N GLY A 203 -13.15 -2.37 20.25
CA GLY A 203 -13.89 -1.17 20.64
C GLY A 203 -13.19 0.18 20.40
N ARG A 204 -11.91 0.19 20.00
CA ARG A 204 -11.14 1.43 19.74
C ARG A 204 -10.97 1.67 18.23
N PRO A 205 -11.17 2.89 17.72
CA PRO A 205 -10.82 3.24 16.34
C PRO A 205 -9.32 3.19 16.12
N LEU A 206 -8.92 3.07 14.84
CA LEU A 206 -7.52 3.06 14.45
C LEU A 206 -6.85 4.41 14.72
N PHE A 207 -7.56 5.52 14.46
CA PHE A 207 -7.11 6.86 14.81
C PHE A 207 -7.99 7.51 15.87
N PRO A 208 -7.59 7.44 17.15
CA PRO A 208 -8.28 8.17 18.21
C PRO A 208 -8.07 9.70 18.06
N PRO A 209 -8.91 10.54 18.69
CA PRO A 209 -8.88 12.00 18.51
C PRO A 209 -7.54 12.70 18.77
N ASN A 210 -6.68 12.12 19.60
CA ASN A 210 -5.42 12.72 20.05
C ASN A 210 -4.18 12.18 19.34
N GLU A 211 -4.37 11.36 18.31
CA GLU A 211 -3.29 10.82 17.49
C GLU A 211 -3.30 11.49 16.11
N MET A 212 -2.14 11.45 15.44
CA MET A 212 -1.98 12.00 14.11
C MET A 212 -2.61 11.04 13.10
N ALA A 213 -3.49 11.57 12.27
CA ALA A 213 -4.09 10.92 11.13
C ALA A 213 -3.37 11.39 9.87
N HIS A 214 -2.83 10.44 9.09
CA HIS A 214 -1.91 10.71 7.99
C HIS A 214 -2.54 11.57 6.89
N GLY A 215 -3.75 11.23 6.45
CA GLY A 215 -4.46 11.99 5.41
C GLY A 215 -4.78 13.44 5.79
N THR A 216 -4.96 13.72 7.08
CA THR A 216 -5.12 15.11 7.57
C THR A 216 -3.84 15.92 7.38
N ALA A 217 -2.68 15.32 7.65
CA ALA A 217 -1.38 15.96 7.41
C ALA A 217 -1.15 16.19 5.91
N MET A 218 -1.48 15.22 5.06
CA MET A 218 -1.34 15.35 3.61
C MET A 218 -2.22 16.49 3.07
N THR A 219 -3.46 16.58 3.55
CA THR A 219 -4.40 17.64 3.16
C THR A 219 -3.86 19.03 3.47
N GLU A 220 -3.30 19.25 4.66
CA GLU A 220 -2.68 20.53 5.00
C GLU A 220 -1.56 20.89 4.03
N LEU A 221 -0.71 19.93 3.69
CA LEU A 221 0.44 20.16 2.84
C LEU A 221 0.05 20.47 1.40
N VAL A 222 -0.93 19.74 0.85
CA VAL A 222 -1.55 20.05 -0.44
C VAL A 222 -2.01 21.51 -0.44
N LEU A 223 -2.84 21.89 0.55
CA LEU A 223 -3.40 23.24 0.66
C LEU A 223 -2.35 24.33 0.87
N SER A 224 -1.19 24.01 1.44
CA SER A 224 -0.11 25.00 1.65
C SER A 224 0.58 25.44 0.35
N THR A 225 0.32 24.74 -0.76
CA THR A 225 0.96 25.00 -2.07
C THR A 225 -0.02 25.05 -3.24
N ALA A 226 -1.26 24.59 -3.06
CA ALA A 226 -2.30 24.63 -4.07
C ALA A 226 -2.85 26.03 -4.29
N SER A 227 -3.35 26.29 -5.50
CA SER A 227 -4.15 27.49 -5.77
C SER A 227 -5.38 27.57 -4.86
N ASP A 228 -5.78 28.78 -4.50
CA ASP A 228 -7.04 29.02 -3.77
C ASP A 228 -8.28 28.63 -4.56
N THR A 229 -8.17 28.57 -5.89
CA THR A 229 -9.26 28.14 -6.78
C THR A 229 -9.36 26.63 -6.94
N ALA A 230 -8.35 25.87 -6.51
CA ALA A 230 -8.35 24.41 -6.61
C ALA A 230 -9.35 23.82 -5.61
N ARG A 231 -10.19 22.91 -6.09
CA ARG A 231 -11.19 22.18 -5.31
C ARG A 231 -10.60 20.86 -4.83
N LEU A 232 -10.89 20.49 -3.58
CA LEU A 232 -10.36 19.26 -2.99
C LEU A 232 -11.41 18.16 -2.94
N HIS A 233 -10.95 16.93 -3.16
CA HIS A 233 -11.74 15.73 -3.10
C HIS A 233 -11.02 14.69 -2.26
N GLY A 234 -11.70 14.13 -1.26
CA GLY A 234 -11.14 13.08 -0.40
C GLY A 234 -11.77 11.73 -0.67
N LEU A 235 -10.96 10.68 -0.66
CA LEU A 235 -11.39 9.29 -0.57
C LEU A 235 -10.66 8.59 0.58
N GLU A 236 -11.40 8.17 1.59
CA GLU A 236 -10.85 7.42 2.72
C GLU A 236 -10.73 5.92 2.41
N LEU A 237 -9.54 5.36 2.63
CA LEU A 237 -9.30 3.93 2.47
C LEU A 237 -9.86 3.11 3.65
N PRO A 238 -10.27 1.85 3.41
CA PRO A 238 -10.80 0.98 4.46
C PRO A 238 -9.73 0.70 5.52
N GLN A 239 -10.12 0.65 6.79
CA GLN A 239 -9.21 0.40 7.90
C GLN A 239 -8.41 -0.91 7.78
N ASP A 240 -8.95 -1.94 7.13
CA ASP A 240 -8.26 -3.21 6.93
C ASP A 240 -7.14 -3.11 5.92
N VAL A 241 -7.31 -2.28 4.89
CA VAL A 241 -6.26 -1.97 3.93
C VAL A 241 -5.12 -1.23 4.62
N VAL A 242 -5.45 -0.30 5.51
CA VAL A 242 -4.48 0.49 6.29
C VAL A 242 -3.75 -0.37 7.32
N ARG A 243 -4.43 -1.37 7.91
CA ARG A 243 -3.83 -2.35 8.83
C ARG A 243 -2.89 -3.33 8.14
N ASP A 244 -3.05 -3.55 6.84
CA ASP A 244 -2.19 -4.44 6.12
C ASP A 244 -0.82 -3.79 5.86
N LEU A 245 0.09 -3.99 6.83
CA LEU A 245 1.44 -3.46 6.78
C LEU A 245 2.29 -4.03 5.65
N SER A 246 1.82 -5.10 5.01
CA SER A 246 2.55 -5.73 3.93
C SER A 246 2.30 -5.07 2.56
N GLY A 247 1.32 -4.17 2.48
CA GLY A 247 0.91 -3.50 1.23
C GLY A 247 0.11 -4.38 0.27
N GLY A 248 -0.14 -5.65 0.61
CA GLY A 248 -0.82 -6.61 -0.27
C GLY A 248 -2.27 -6.23 -0.58
N MET A 249 -3.06 -5.92 0.44
CA MET A 249 -4.45 -5.46 0.30
C MET A 249 -4.53 -4.13 -0.43
N MET A 250 -3.64 -3.20 -0.10
CA MET A 250 -3.57 -1.89 -0.76
C MET A 250 -3.35 -2.04 -2.27
N GLY A 251 -2.41 -2.88 -2.69
CA GLY A 251 -2.22 -3.20 -4.11
C GLY A 251 -3.47 -3.77 -4.78
N GLY A 252 -4.32 -4.49 -4.03
CA GLY A 252 -5.59 -5.04 -4.52
C GLY A 252 -6.71 -4.00 -4.68
N VAL A 253 -6.75 -2.95 -3.85
CA VAL A 253 -7.83 -1.95 -3.90
C VAL A 253 -7.46 -0.69 -4.68
N LEU A 254 -6.18 -0.47 -4.97
CA LEU A 254 -5.68 0.81 -5.44
C LEU A 254 -6.32 1.29 -6.76
N ASN A 255 -6.45 0.40 -7.75
CA ASN A 255 -7.10 0.75 -9.02
C ASN A 255 -8.57 1.15 -8.80
N GLY A 256 -9.29 0.38 -7.97
CA GLY A 256 -10.65 0.71 -7.57
C GLY A 256 -10.75 2.04 -6.82
N ALA A 257 -9.76 2.37 -5.97
CA ALA A 257 -9.67 3.64 -5.27
C ALA A 257 -9.54 4.82 -6.23
N VAL A 258 -8.62 4.72 -7.20
CA VAL A 258 -8.43 5.75 -8.23
C VAL A 258 -9.72 5.96 -9.01
N ARG A 259 -10.36 4.89 -9.46
CA ARG A 259 -11.64 4.98 -10.19
C ARG A 259 -12.73 5.64 -9.36
N ALA A 260 -12.93 5.14 -8.13
CA ALA A 260 -13.95 5.67 -7.22
C ALA A 260 -13.80 7.17 -6.99
N LEU A 261 -12.57 7.65 -6.78
CA LEU A 261 -12.33 9.08 -6.58
C LEU A 261 -12.57 9.89 -7.86
N VAL A 262 -12.11 9.43 -9.03
CA VAL A 262 -12.36 10.14 -10.30
C VAL A 262 -13.86 10.19 -10.59
N ASP A 263 -14.58 9.07 -10.42
CA ASP A 263 -16.02 9.00 -10.62
C ASP A 263 -16.78 9.90 -9.62
N GLN A 264 -16.31 9.98 -8.37
CA GLN A 264 -16.82 10.93 -7.36
C GLN A 264 -16.62 12.39 -7.79
N VAL A 265 -15.49 12.74 -8.42
CA VAL A 265 -15.24 14.08 -8.96
C VAL A 265 -16.18 14.36 -10.13
N VAL A 266 -16.32 13.42 -11.07
CA VAL A 266 -17.23 13.54 -12.22
C VAL A 266 -18.66 13.76 -11.76
N ALA A 267 -19.16 13.01 -10.77
CA ALA A 267 -20.50 13.18 -10.23
C ALA A 267 -20.70 14.52 -9.49
N CYS A 268 -19.63 15.05 -8.88
CA CYS A 268 -19.64 16.35 -8.21
C CYS A 268 -19.61 17.52 -9.20
N ARG A 269 -19.08 17.31 -10.41
CA ARG A 269 -19.09 18.30 -11.49
C ARG A 269 -20.41 18.24 -12.24
N SER A 270 -21.13 19.37 -12.28
CA SER A 270 -22.41 19.48 -12.99
C SER A 270 -22.28 19.98 -14.43
N ASP A 271 -21.08 20.40 -14.83
CA ASP A 271 -20.82 21.06 -16.11
C ASP A 271 -20.51 20.09 -17.26
N GLY A 272 -20.11 18.85 -16.94
CA GLY A 272 -19.76 17.82 -17.92
C GLY A 272 -18.55 18.15 -18.79
N ASN A 273 -17.78 19.19 -18.42
CA ASN A 273 -16.64 19.64 -19.21
C ASN A 273 -15.40 18.78 -18.94
N PRO A 274 -14.47 18.68 -19.92
CA PRO A 274 -13.13 18.16 -19.71
C PRO A 274 -12.43 18.89 -18.58
N PHE A 275 -11.66 18.16 -17.78
CA PHE A 275 -10.89 18.74 -16.70
C PHE A 275 -9.58 18.00 -16.48
N ARG A 276 -8.64 18.69 -15.83
CA ARG A 276 -7.38 18.10 -15.38
C ARG A 276 -7.40 18.01 -13.85
N MET A 277 -6.93 16.86 -13.35
CA MET A 277 -6.93 16.52 -11.94
C MET A 277 -5.54 16.03 -11.52
N VAL A 278 -5.08 16.50 -10.36
CA VAL A 278 -3.92 15.94 -9.67
C VAL A 278 -4.41 15.04 -8.55
N LEU A 279 -4.01 13.77 -8.56
CA LEU A 279 -4.39 12.79 -7.56
C LEU A 279 -3.18 12.45 -6.70
N LEU A 280 -3.26 12.74 -5.40
CA LEU A 280 -2.26 12.31 -4.42
C LEU A 280 -2.60 10.92 -3.90
N LEU A 281 -1.65 9.99 -4.07
CA LEU A 281 -1.63 8.70 -3.36
C LEU A 281 -0.40 8.67 -2.46
N ALA A 282 -0.61 8.89 -1.16
CA ALA A 282 0.47 9.13 -0.23
C ALA A 282 1.06 7.84 0.40
N PHE A 283 1.12 6.73 -0.35
CA PHE A 283 1.61 5.42 0.10
C PHE A 283 2.81 4.93 -0.72
N GLY A 284 3.77 4.29 -0.04
CA GLY A 284 4.92 3.64 -0.66
C GLY A 284 4.77 2.12 -0.66
N PHE A 285 5.23 1.47 -1.72
CA PHE A 285 5.13 0.01 -1.88
C PHE A 285 6.49 -0.58 -2.17
N LEU A 286 7.00 -1.46 -1.31
CA LEU A 286 8.20 -2.22 -1.65
C LEU A 286 7.87 -3.41 -2.54
N GLY A 287 8.90 -3.95 -3.20
CA GLY A 287 8.80 -5.11 -4.07
C GLY A 287 9.15 -4.81 -5.52
N GLY A 288 8.88 -5.77 -6.39
CA GLY A 288 9.15 -5.68 -7.82
C GLY A 288 8.26 -6.57 -8.69
N PRO A 289 8.48 -6.56 -10.03
CA PRO A 289 9.64 -5.93 -10.68
C PRO A 289 9.58 -4.40 -10.71
N GLN A 290 10.72 -3.73 -10.50
CA GLN A 290 10.86 -2.27 -10.67
C GLN A 290 11.35 -1.92 -12.09
N GLU A 291 11.30 -0.64 -12.46
CA GLU A 291 11.95 -0.13 -13.68
C GLU A 291 13.41 -0.59 -13.78
N GLY A 292 13.87 -0.84 -15.01
CA GLY A 292 15.19 -1.44 -15.28
C GLY A 292 15.21 -2.97 -15.21
N MET A 293 14.13 -3.61 -14.75
CA MET A 293 13.93 -5.06 -14.90
C MET A 293 13.26 -5.38 -16.26
N ALA A 294 13.33 -6.63 -16.70
CA ALA A 294 12.86 -7.06 -18.03
C ALA A 294 11.32 -7.02 -18.24
N ALA A 295 10.55 -6.66 -17.22
CA ALA A 295 9.10 -6.49 -17.31
C ALA A 295 8.60 -5.44 -16.31
N PRO A 296 7.62 -4.61 -16.69
CA PRO A 296 6.95 -3.71 -15.76
C PRO A 296 6.09 -4.51 -14.77
N HIS A 297 5.79 -3.91 -13.62
CA HIS A 297 4.88 -4.51 -12.66
C HIS A 297 3.42 -4.37 -13.10
N GLN A 298 2.67 -5.47 -13.06
CA GLN A 298 1.25 -5.53 -13.44
C GLN A 298 0.37 -4.45 -12.78
N LEU A 299 0.57 -4.14 -11.50
CA LEU A 299 -0.14 -3.05 -10.81
C LEU A 299 0.08 -1.68 -11.50
N VAL A 300 1.33 -1.38 -11.90
CA VAL A 300 1.66 -0.12 -12.58
C VAL A 300 1.01 -0.11 -13.97
N GLU A 301 1.04 -1.22 -14.69
CA GLU A 301 0.36 -1.35 -15.98
C GLU A 301 -1.15 -1.15 -15.86
N GLN A 302 -1.79 -1.76 -14.86
CA GLN A 302 -3.23 -1.63 -14.60
C GLN A 302 -3.63 -0.20 -14.23
N LEU A 303 -2.81 0.48 -13.43
CA LEU A 303 -3.02 1.89 -13.10
C LEU A 303 -2.84 2.77 -14.32
N ASN A 304 -1.76 2.60 -15.08
CA ASN A 304 -1.52 3.35 -16.30
C ASN A 304 -2.65 3.16 -17.32
N ALA A 305 -3.13 1.92 -17.51
CA ALA A 305 -4.29 1.65 -18.37
C ALA A 305 -5.56 2.34 -17.87
N THR A 306 -5.76 2.40 -16.55
CA THR A 306 -6.91 3.08 -15.94
C THR A 306 -6.83 4.60 -16.14
N LEU A 307 -5.68 5.22 -15.87
CA LEU A 307 -5.45 6.65 -16.10
C LEU A 307 -5.57 7.01 -17.59
N ALA A 308 -5.10 6.15 -18.50
CA ALA A 308 -5.27 6.32 -19.93
C ALA A 308 -6.73 6.22 -20.37
N SER A 309 -7.53 5.36 -19.73
CA SER A 309 -8.96 5.22 -20.05
C SER A 309 -9.77 6.49 -19.76
N TYR A 310 -9.43 7.23 -18.71
CA TYR A 310 -10.06 8.51 -18.37
C TYR A 310 -9.73 9.62 -19.36
N ARG A 311 -8.55 9.58 -19.99
CA ARG A 311 -8.19 10.53 -21.06
C ARG A 311 -9.15 10.46 -22.24
N ASN A 312 -9.67 9.27 -22.56
CA ASN A 312 -10.67 9.09 -23.62
C ASN A 312 -12.05 9.72 -23.27
N LEU A 313 -12.26 10.07 -22.00
CA LEU A 313 -13.43 10.80 -21.51
C LEU A 313 -13.17 12.30 -21.37
N GLY A 314 -12.03 12.81 -21.83
CA GLY A 314 -11.63 14.21 -21.65
C GLY A 314 -11.13 14.53 -20.23
N ILE A 315 -10.78 13.50 -19.44
CA ILE A 315 -10.29 13.69 -18.06
C ILE A 315 -8.79 13.36 -18.03
N GLU A 316 -7.97 14.37 -17.77
CA GLU A 316 -6.53 14.17 -17.58
C GLU A 316 -6.21 14.00 -16.09
N VAL A 317 -5.86 12.79 -15.68
CA VAL A 317 -5.45 12.49 -14.31
C VAL A 317 -3.93 12.34 -14.24
N GLN A 318 -3.28 13.17 -13.41
CA GLN A 318 -1.89 13.00 -13.02
C GLN A 318 -1.83 12.44 -11.60
N LEU A 319 -1.32 11.22 -11.45
CA LEU A 319 -1.12 10.60 -10.15
C LEU A 319 0.23 11.06 -9.56
N VAL A 320 0.26 11.44 -8.29
CA VAL A 320 1.48 11.84 -7.57
C VAL A 320 1.73 10.85 -6.45
N VAL A 321 2.91 10.24 -6.46
CA VAL A 321 3.29 9.14 -5.56
C VAL A 321 4.64 9.41 -4.89
N PRO A 322 4.80 9.03 -3.62
CA PRO A 322 6.05 9.19 -2.91
C PRO A 322 7.07 8.11 -3.29
N MET A 323 8.37 8.46 -3.24
CA MET A 323 9.47 7.51 -3.38
C MET A 323 9.53 6.44 -2.28
N GLY A 324 8.77 6.58 -1.19
CA GLY A 324 8.82 5.68 -0.04
C GLY A 324 9.93 6.03 0.94
N ASN A 325 9.80 5.54 2.18
CA ASN A 325 10.67 5.93 3.30
C ASN A 325 11.76 4.88 3.61
N HIS A 326 12.15 4.08 2.60
CA HIS A 326 12.87 2.84 2.85
C HIS A 326 14.39 2.84 2.66
N LEU A 327 15.01 4.01 2.61
CA LEU A 327 16.43 4.08 2.29
C LEU A 327 17.34 3.39 3.33
N GLN A 328 17.05 3.54 4.63
CA GLN A 328 17.88 2.97 5.73
C GLN A 328 17.37 1.65 6.27
N ASP A 329 16.36 1.12 5.62
CA ASP A 329 15.51 0.07 6.16
C ASP A 329 16.08 -1.33 6.00
N GLN A 330 17.14 -1.45 5.19
CA GLN A 330 17.72 -2.72 4.78
C GLN A 330 16.63 -3.66 4.21
N ALA A 331 15.69 -3.07 3.46
CA ALA A 331 14.53 -3.74 2.90
C ALA A 331 14.80 -4.40 1.54
N HIS A 332 15.93 -4.09 0.90
CA HIS A 332 16.33 -4.63 -0.40
C HIS A 332 17.74 -5.22 -0.37
N ALA A 333 17.93 -6.29 -1.13
CA ALA A 333 19.22 -6.88 -1.39
C ALA A 333 19.28 -7.54 -2.77
N THR A 334 20.48 -7.59 -3.33
CA THR A 334 20.80 -8.41 -4.48
C THR A 334 21.48 -9.70 -3.99
N LEU A 335 20.96 -10.85 -4.38
CA LEU A 335 21.40 -12.18 -3.94
C LEU A 335 21.99 -12.98 -5.11
N PRO A 336 23.32 -13.02 -5.26
CA PRO A 336 23.99 -13.88 -6.22
C PRO A 336 23.82 -15.37 -5.87
N ALA A 337 24.06 -16.22 -6.86
CA ALA A 337 24.21 -17.64 -6.63
C ALA A 337 25.31 -17.95 -5.61
N ASP A 338 25.10 -19.02 -4.87
CA ASP A 338 25.94 -19.56 -3.81
C ASP A 338 26.18 -18.70 -2.57
N ARG A 339 25.68 -17.46 -2.55
CA ARG A 339 25.71 -16.57 -1.38
C ARG A 339 24.55 -16.85 -0.43
N LYS A 340 24.67 -16.31 0.79
CA LYS A 340 23.63 -16.35 1.82
C LYS A 340 23.28 -14.92 2.19
N LEU A 341 21.99 -14.67 2.31
CA LEU A 341 21.43 -13.43 2.83
C LEU A 341 20.71 -13.73 4.15
N GLY A 342 20.96 -12.92 5.17
CA GLY A 342 20.22 -12.95 6.42
C GLY A 342 18.88 -12.23 6.29
N TRP A 343 17.86 -12.75 6.97
CA TRP A 343 16.57 -12.10 7.15
C TRP A 343 16.21 -12.16 8.63
N ARG A 344 16.25 -11.00 9.30
CA ARG A 344 16.03 -10.89 10.74
C ARG A 344 14.56 -10.65 11.03
N ILE A 345 13.94 -11.55 11.80
CA ILE A 345 12.58 -11.38 12.33
C ILE A 345 12.67 -11.17 13.84
N GLN A 346 12.01 -10.12 14.33
CA GLN A 346 12.03 -9.77 15.76
C GLN A 346 11.10 -10.69 16.58
N PRO A 347 11.42 -10.93 17.87
CA PRO A 347 10.43 -11.46 18.82
C PRO A 347 9.30 -10.44 19.00
N ASP A 348 8.13 -10.91 19.43
CA ASP A 348 6.96 -10.07 19.68
C ASP A 348 6.53 -9.20 18.47
N ASP A 349 6.69 -9.71 17.25
CA ASP A 349 6.14 -9.09 16.04
C ASP A 349 4.74 -9.65 15.77
N HIS A 350 3.75 -8.78 15.77
CA HIS A 350 2.34 -9.11 15.56
C HIS A 350 1.91 -9.04 14.09
N SER A 351 2.82 -8.71 13.19
CA SER A 351 2.54 -8.59 11.75
C SER A 351 3.11 -9.75 10.92
N LEU A 352 2.62 -9.87 9.68
CA LEU A 352 3.17 -10.81 8.72
C LEU A 352 4.58 -10.40 8.29
N ASN A 353 5.44 -11.39 8.11
CA ASN A 353 6.80 -11.19 7.62
C ASN A 353 6.93 -11.79 6.24
N THR A 354 7.05 -10.93 5.23
CA THR A 354 7.03 -11.34 3.83
C THR A 354 8.27 -10.91 3.10
N LEU A 355 8.86 -11.87 2.40
CA LEU A 355 10.01 -11.69 1.55
C LEU A 355 9.64 -12.05 0.11
N GLU A 356 9.99 -11.18 -0.82
CA GLU A 356 9.83 -11.36 -2.25
C GLU A 356 11.20 -11.58 -2.89
N VAL A 357 11.31 -12.60 -3.74
CA VAL A 357 12.52 -12.91 -4.52
C VAL A 357 12.14 -12.90 -5.99
N ILE A 358 12.79 -12.06 -6.79
CA ILE A 358 12.57 -11.97 -8.23
C ILE A 358 13.86 -12.33 -8.95
N HIS A 359 13.77 -13.23 -9.92
CA HIS A 359 14.92 -13.65 -10.70
C HIS A 359 14.52 -13.99 -12.13
N PRO A 360 15.42 -13.85 -13.11
CA PRO A 360 15.17 -14.29 -14.47
C PRO A 360 15.27 -15.81 -14.61
N GLY A 361 14.86 -16.34 -15.75
CA GLY A 361 15.22 -17.68 -16.21
C GLY A 361 14.51 -18.82 -15.47
N PRO A 362 15.16 -19.99 -15.29
CA PRO A 362 14.49 -21.14 -14.70
C PRO A 362 14.26 -20.97 -13.20
N VAL A 363 13.24 -21.65 -12.67
CA VAL A 363 12.87 -21.64 -11.24
C VAL A 363 14.10 -21.86 -10.33
N ALA A 364 14.44 -20.85 -9.53
CA ALA A 364 15.61 -20.90 -8.66
C ALA A 364 15.35 -21.87 -7.49
N LYS A 365 16.37 -22.64 -7.13
CA LYS A 365 16.28 -23.62 -6.02
C LYS A 365 16.48 -22.93 -4.68
N ILE A 366 15.53 -22.13 -4.23
CA ILE A 366 15.66 -21.39 -2.97
C ILE A 366 15.79 -22.37 -1.78
N LYS A 367 16.81 -22.13 -0.96
CA LYS A 367 17.02 -22.82 0.32
C LYS A 367 16.76 -21.85 1.45
N LEU A 368 15.85 -22.23 2.35
CA LEU A 368 15.58 -21.51 3.59
C LEU A 368 16.22 -22.24 4.77
N ILE A 369 16.74 -21.45 5.70
CA ILE A 369 17.34 -21.91 6.94
C ILE A 369 16.67 -21.14 8.08
N ALA A 370 16.02 -21.85 8.99
CA ALA A 370 15.38 -21.25 10.16
C ALA A 370 16.43 -20.88 11.23
N PRO A 371 16.07 -20.06 12.23
CA PRO A 371 16.97 -19.64 13.30
C PRO A 371 17.59 -20.78 14.12
N ASP A 372 16.93 -21.94 14.18
CA ASP A 372 17.45 -23.16 14.84
C ASP A 372 18.43 -23.97 13.97
N GLY A 373 18.72 -23.49 12.75
CA GLY A 373 19.61 -24.14 11.79
C GLY A 373 18.95 -25.23 10.93
N SER A 374 17.67 -25.55 11.16
CA SER A 374 16.90 -26.45 10.29
C SER A 374 16.73 -25.85 8.90
N LYS A 375 16.66 -26.70 7.87
CA LYS A 375 16.81 -26.28 6.46
C LYS A 375 15.76 -26.94 5.61
N VAL A 376 15.16 -26.18 4.71
CA VAL A 376 14.25 -26.69 3.70
C VAL A 376 14.68 -26.20 2.32
N LYS A 377 14.58 -27.09 1.33
CA LYS A 377 14.73 -26.72 -0.08
C LYS A 377 13.34 -26.59 -0.67
N LEU A 378 13.05 -25.44 -1.27
CA LEU A 378 11.80 -25.21 -1.97
C LEU A 378 11.92 -25.89 -3.35
N LYS A 379 11.50 -27.15 -3.44
CA LYS A 379 11.40 -27.89 -4.72
C LYS A 379 10.10 -27.45 -5.40
N ARG A 380 10.10 -27.05 -6.67
CA ARG A 380 8.93 -26.40 -7.29
C ARG A 380 8.71 -26.76 -8.76
N SER A 381 7.42 -26.81 -9.13
CA SER A 381 6.90 -26.60 -10.49
C SER A 381 6.77 -25.09 -10.80
N ARG A 382 6.48 -24.69 -12.05
CA ARG A 382 6.46 -23.26 -12.49
C ARG A 382 5.37 -22.40 -11.84
N LYS A 383 4.33 -22.98 -11.23
CA LYS A 383 3.25 -22.26 -10.51
C LYS A 383 2.92 -22.99 -9.20
N ALA A 384 3.85 -22.93 -8.24
CA ALA A 384 3.74 -23.67 -7.00
C ALA A 384 3.33 -22.77 -5.83
N LEU A 385 2.22 -23.12 -5.18
CA LEU A 385 1.91 -22.69 -3.81
C LEU A 385 2.27 -23.84 -2.88
N GLY A 386 2.90 -23.56 -1.76
CA GLY A 386 3.15 -24.57 -0.74
C GLY A 386 3.21 -23.99 0.66
N ILE A 387 2.98 -24.88 1.62
CA ILE A 387 2.91 -24.55 3.05
C ILE A 387 4.26 -24.82 3.69
N LEU A 388 4.77 -23.85 4.45
CA LEU A 388 5.94 -24.02 5.30
C LEU A 388 5.50 -24.52 6.67
N LYS A 389 6.13 -25.60 7.13
CA LYS A 389 5.87 -26.19 8.44
C LYS A 389 7.11 -26.19 9.31
N HIS A 390 6.95 -25.88 10.59
CA HIS A 390 7.99 -26.01 11.62
C HIS A 390 7.48 -26.86 12.78
N GLY A 391 8.21 -27.91 13.15
CA GLY A 391 7.76 -28.91 14.12
C GLY A 391 6.41 -29.55 13.75
N GLY A 392 6.13 -29.69 12.45
CA GLY A 392 4.86 -30.22 11.91
C GLY A 392 3.70 -29.21 11.84
N LYS A 393 3.84 -28.00 12.37
CA LYS A 393 2.80 -26.95 12.37
C LYS A 393 3.01 -25.96 11.22
N ALA A 394 1.94 -25.51 10.57
CA ALA A 394 2.03 -24.53 9.50
C ALA A 394 2.37 -23.13 10.04
N ILE A 395 3.50 -22.59 9.60
CA ILE A 395 4.04 -21.29 10.05
C ILE A 395 4.08 -20.24 8.94
N GLY A 396 3.73 -20.60 7.71
CA GLY A 396 3.82 -19.72 6.57
C GLY A 396 3.48 -20.41 5.27
N ALA A 397 3.60 -19.67 4.18
CA ALA A 397 3.40 -20.18 2.83
C ALA A 397 4.40 -19.55 1.86
N VAL A 398 4.57 -20.24 0.74
CA VAL A 398 5.44 -19.84 -0.35
C VAL A 398 4.65 -19.92 -1.64
N TRP A 399 4.70 -18.84 -2.41
CA TRP A 399 4.00 -18.78 -3.69
C TRP A 399 4.94 -18.35 -4.80
N HIS A 400 4.89 -19.06 -5.92
CA HIS A 400 5.74 -18.85 -7.08
C HIS A 400 4.90 -18.61 -8.33
N GLN A 401 5.26 -17.59 -9.10
CA GLN A 401 4.55 -17.22 -10.32
C GLN A 401 5.48 -16.52 -11.31
N GLU A 402 5.10 -16.54 -12.59
CA GLU A 402 5.71 -15.72 -13.63
C GLU A 402 5.11 -14.31 -13.59
N VAL A 403 5.95 -13.29 -13.73
CA VAL A 403 5.54 -11.87 -13.68
C VAL A 403 5.83 -11.12 -14.99
N GLY A 404 6.07 -11.86 -16.08
CA GLY A 404 6.38 -11.33 -17.41
C GLY A 404 7.88 -11.23 -17.70
N GLY A 405 8.24 -11.05 -18.97
CA GLY A 405 9.64 -10.83 -19.40
C GLY A 405 10.62 -11.96 -19.05
N GLY A 406 10.11 -13.18 -18.80
CA GLY A 406 10.92 -14.30 -18.30
C GLY A 406 11.37 -14.16 -16.84
N LEU A 407 10.77 -13.22 -16.09
CA LEU A 407 10.97 -13.05 -14.65
C LEU A 407 10.03 -13.95 -13.87
N LEU A 408 10.58 -14.53 -12.81
CA LEU A 408 9.86 -15.34 -11.85
C LEU A 408 9.87 -14.64 -10.49
N ARG A 409 8.68 -14.56 -9.88
CA ARG A 409 8.47 -14.04 -8.53
C ARG A 409 8.24 -15.19 -7.56
N THR A 410 8.88 -15.09 -6.41
CA THR A 410 8.65 -15.95 -5.27
C THR A 410 8.32 -15.10 -4.06
N ARG A 411 7.14 -15.30 -3.47
CA ARG A 411 6.80 -14.72 -2.17
C ARG A 411 6.89 -15.78 -1.09
N ILE A 412 7.51 -15.44 0.02
CA ILE A 412 7.63 -16.26 1.22
C ILE A 412 7.03 -15.44 2.35
N SER A 413 5.86 -15.85 2.85
CA SER A 413 5.17 -15.14 3.95
C SER A 413 5.11 -16.03 5.17
N LEU A 414 5.57 -15.51 6.30
CA LEU A 414 5.56 -16.17 7.59
C LEU A 414 4.52 -15.52 8.51
N ASN A 415 3.86 -16.35 9.32
CA ASN A 415 2.97 -15.90 10.38
C ASN A 415 3.74 -15.01 11.37
N PRO A 416 3.04 -14.13 12.11
CA PRO A 416 3.66 -13.29 13.11
C PRO A 416 4.36 -14.13 14.18
N SER A 417 5.50 -13.65 14.71
CA SER A 417 6.20 -14.32 15.81
C SER A 417 5.39 -14.24 17.12
N ALA A 418 4.44 -13.32 17.21
CA ALA A 418 3.45 -13.22 18.29
C ALA A 418 2.00 -13.22 17.78
N THR A 419 1.63 -14.23 16.98
CA THR A 419 0.23 -14.37 16.52
C THR A 419 -0.74 -14.58 17.69
N ARG A 420 -1.90 -13.92 17.63
CA ARG A 420 -3.04 -14.12 18.55
C ARG A 420 -4.16 -14.95 17.93
N GLN A 421 -4.04 -15.29 16.65
CA GLN A 421 -5.07 -16.04 15.96
C GLN A 421 -5.03 -17.50 16.41
N SER A 422 -6.11 -17.94 17.06
CA SER A 422 -6.25 -19.32 17.50
C SER A 422 -6.10 -20.28 16.31
N GLY A 423 -5.33 -21.35 16.50
CA GLY A 423 -5.05 -22.35 15.46
C GLY A 423 -3.91 -22.02 14.50
N LEU A 424 -3.38 -20.78 14.49
CA LEU A 424 -2.17 -20.46 13.73
C LEU A 424 -0.92 -20.68 14.57
N ALA A 425 0.10 -21.30 13.99
CA ALA A 425 1.41 -21.39 14.65
C ALA A 425 2.27 -20.16 14.32
N ALA A 426 2.92 -19.62 15.34
CA ALA A 426 3.89 -18.55 15.19
C ALA A 426 5.13 -19.04 14.42
N ALA A 427 5.68 -18.19 13.55
CA ALA A 427 6.97 -18.46 12.95
C ALA A 427 8.11 -18.22 13.97
N PRO A 428 9.16 -19.04 13.97
CA PRO A 428 10.36 -18.79 14.77
C PRO A 428 10.93 -17.39 14.50
N PHE A 429 11.15 -16.60 15.56
CA PHE A 429 11.90 -15.34 15.46
C PHE A 429 13.41 -15.60 15.43
N GLY A 430 14.18 -14.62 14.93
CA GLY A 430 15.63 -14.69 14.84
C GLY A 430 16.15 -14.51 13.42
N LEU A 431 17.38 -14.98 13.18
CA LEU A 431 18.02 -14.87 11.86
C LEU A 431 17.62 -16.05 10.98
N TRP A 432 16.70 -15.80 10.06
CA TRP A 432 16.50 -16.66 8.91
C TRP A 432 17.63 -16.45 7.91
N GLN A 433 17.94 -17.48 7.11
CA GLN A 433 18.87 -17.32 5.99
C GLN A 433 18.24 -17.83 4.70
N ILE A 434 18.48 -17.08 3.64
CA ILE A 434 18.08 -17.41 2.28
C ILE A 434 19.33 -17.66 1.47
N LYS A 435 19.34 -18.75 0.70
CA LYS A 435 20.42 -19.08 -0.22
C LYS A 435 19.86 -19.50 -1.56
N LEU A 436 20.48 -19.03 -2.64
CA LEU A 436 20.34 -19.55 -3.99
C LEU A 436 21.52 -20.48 -4.28
N PRO A 437 21.39 -21.81 -4.21
CA PRO A 437 22.51 -22.72 -4.46
C PRO A 437 22.98 -22.69 -5.92
N LYS A 438 22.08 -22.38 -6.86
CA LYS A 438 22.32 -22.27 -8.30
C LYS A 438 21.22 -21.38 -8.89
N GLY A 439 21.52 -20.72 -10.00
CA GLY A 439 20.58 -19.88 -10.73
C GLY A 439 21.20 -18.53 -11.07
N PRO A 440 20.44 -17.65 -11.72
CA PRO A 440 20.84 -16.26 -11.85
C PRO A 440 20.78 -15.55 -10.49
N GLU A 441 21.37 -14.37 -10.46
CA GLU A 441 21.18 -13.40 -9.41
C GLU A 441 19.70 -13.06 -9.24
N ALA A 442 19.29 -12.79 -8.00
CA ALA A 442 17.92 -12.42 -7.68
C ALA A 442 17.89 -11.12 -6.88
N GLU A 443 16.85 -10.34 -7.13
CA GLU A 443 16.50 -9.22 -6.28
C GLU A 443 15.58 -9.71 -5.15
N VAL A 444 15.83 -9.21 -3.94
CA VAL A 444 15.14 -9.63 -2.72
C VAL A 444 14.60 -8.42 -1.99
N TRP A 445 13.29 -8.39 -1.74
CA TRP A 445 12.62 -7.35 -0.97
C TRP A 445 11.93 -7.91 0.26
N ILE A 446 11.86 -7.08 1.31
CA ILE A 446 10.88 -7.24 2.39
C ILE A 446 9.65 -6.43 2.02
N LEU A 447 8.52 -7.10 1.85
CA LEU A 447 7.24 -6.45 1.51
C LEU A 447 6.58 -5.94 2.78
N ARG A 448 7.02 -4.78 3.27
CA ARG A 448 6.45 -4.15 4.45
C ARG A 448 6.66 -2.64 4.51
N ASP A 449 5.58 -1.90 4.72
CA ASP A 449 5.60 -0.50 5.09
C ASP A 449 5.41 -0.35 6.62
N GLU A 450 6.20 0.53 7.24
CA GLU A 450 6.16 0.80 8.67
C GLU A 450 5.12 1.86 8.97
N MET A 451 3.86 1.44 9.08
CA MET A 451 2.87 2.31 9.70
C MET A 451 2.28 1.60 10.92
N GLY A 452 2.48 2.17 12.10
CA GLY A 452 2.04 1.61 13.39
C GLY A 452 0.52 1.64 13.60
N PHE A 453 -0.26 1.29 12.58
CA PHE A 453 -1.71 1.31 12.58
C PHE A 453 -2.29 0.06 13.26
N ASP A 454 -1.89 -0.19 14.52
CA ASP A 454 -2.56 -1.19 15.33
C ASP A 454 -3.41 -0.50 16.41
N ALA A 455 -4.65 -0.96 16.56
CA ALA A 455 -5.59 -0.36 17.51
C ALA A 455 -5.14 -0.58 18.97
N ASN A 456 -4.27 -1.58 19.18
CA ASN A 456 -3.73 -1.93 20.48
C ASN A 456 -2.22 -1.59 20.56
N PRO A 457 -1.83 -0.55 21.32
CA PRO A 457 -0.42 -0.20 21.53
C PRO A 457 0.41 -1.32 22.18
N ALA A 458 -0.24 -2.30 22.83
CA ALA A 458 0.43 -3.48 23.40
C ALA A 458 0.73 -4.58 22.36
N THR A 459 0.38 -4.38 21.08
CA THR A 459 0.75 -5.27 19.96
C THR A 459 1.66 -4.55 18.97
N PRO A 460 2.93 -4.33 19.31
CA PRO A 460 3.83 -3.64 18.40
C PRO A 460 4.05 -4.47 17.14
N SER A 461 3.88 -3.81 16.00
CA SER A 461 4.40 -4.30 14.73
C SER A 461 5.88 -3.95 14.66
N ARG A 462 6.76 -4.96 14.59
CA ARG A 462 8.22 -4.76 14.56
C ARG A 462 8.79 -5.16 13.22
N ARG A 463 9.52 -4.26 12.59
CA ARG A 463 10.14 -4.52 11.30
C ARG A 463 11.10 -5.71 11.28
N SER A 464 11.04 -6.49 10.21
CA SER A 464 12.13 -7.35 9.77
C SER A 464 13.04 -6.64 8.76
N TRP A 465 14.31 -7.05 8.72
CA TRP A 465 15.30 -6.46 7.82
C TRP A 465 16.23 -7.53 7.25
N LEU A 466 16.92 -7.18 6.16
CA LEU A 466 17.94 -8.02 5.54
C LEU A 466 19.30 -7.73 6.19
N GLU A 467 20.12 -8.77 6.38
CA GLU A 467 21.46 -8.66 6.97
C GLU A 467 22.48 -9.35 6.06
N ASP A 468 23.57 -8.65 5.72
CA ASP A 468 24.76 -9.23 5.07
C ASP A 468 26.03 -9.15 5.94
N GLY A 469 25.96 -8.41 7.05
CA GLY A 469 27.08 -8.19 7.98
C GLY A 469 28.20 -7.30 7.43
N ALA A 470 28.01 -6.67 6.27
CA ALA A 470 29.04 -5.91 5.56
C ALA A 470 28.64 -4.45 5.32
N ARG A 471 27.35 -4.16 5.14
CA ARG A 471 26.86 -2.81 4.82
C ARG A 471 27.09 -1.82 5.97
N PRO A 472 27.81 -0.70 5.76
CA PRO A 472 27.86 0.37 6.74
C PRO A 472 26.55 1.16 6.75
N LEU A 473 26.01 1.39 7.96
CA LEU A 473 24.79 2.18 8.14
C LEU A 473 25.08 3.68 8.30
N ARG A 474 26.25 4.03 8.86
CA ARG A 474 26.62 5.41 9.19
C ARG A 474 28.05 5.71 8.77
N ASP A 475 28.29 6.96 8.42
CA ASP A 475 29.61 7.53 8.14
C ASP A 475 30.41 7.78 9.44
N PRO A 476 31.68 8.21 9.36
CA PRO A 476 32.50 8.52 10.54
C PRO A 476 31.92 9.63 11.45
N ASN A 477 31.02 10.47 10.95
CA ASN A 477 30.34 11.52 11.71
C ASN A 477 29.01 11.04 12.32
N GLY A 478 28.62 9.79 12.09
CA GLY A 478 27.38 9.21 12.56
C GLY A 478 26.15 9.52 11.69
N MET A 479 26.34 10.14 10.52
CA MET A 479 25.29 10.42 9.53
C MET A 479 24.97 9.15 8.73
N PRO A 480 23.70 8.89 8.38
CA PRO A 480 23.36 7.76 7.53
C PRO A 480 23.93 7.97 6.12
N PHE A 481 24.52 6.93 5.54
CA PHE A 481 24.85 6.96 4.11
C PHE A 481 23.55 7.04 3.29
N LEU A 482 23.58 7.78 2.18
CA LEU A 482 22.42 7.98 1.28
C LEU A 482 22.51 7.14 0.00
N ASP A 483 23.70 6.65 -0.31
CA ASP A 483 23.98 5.78 -1.45
C ASP A 483 24.79 4.54 -1.01
N ASP A 484 25.18 3.73 -2.00
CA ASP A 484 25.97 2.51 -1.80
C ASP A 484 27.45 2.71 -2.15
N SER A 485 27.93 3.96 -2.30
CA SER A 485 29.33 4.25 -2.69
C SER A 485 30.35 3.78 -1.64
N ALA A 486 29.96 3.77 -0.37
CA ALA A 486 30.78 3.28 0.75
C ALA A 486 30.59 1.78 1.04
N ALA A 487 29.72 1.07 0.30
CA ALA A 487 29.51 -0.35 0.52
C ALA A 487 30.74 -1.15 0.05
N PRO A 488 31.24 -2.11 0.85
CA PRO A 488 32.36 -2.95 0.42
C PRO A 488 31.97 -3.80 -0.79
N ALA A 489 32.96 -4.15 -1.61
CA ALA A 489 32.74 -5.04 -2.75
C ALA A 489 32.07 -6.36 -2.30
N GLY A 490 30.93 -6.67 -2.90
CA GLY A 490 30.16 -7.87 -2.57
C GLY A 490 29.24 -7.76 -1.35
N ALA A 491 28.96 -6.54 -0.87
CA ALA A 491 27.75 -6.26 -0.09
C ALA A 491 26.51 -6.73 -0.85
N LEU A 492 25.53 -7.27 -0.13
CA LEU A 492 24.31 -7.81 -0.70
C LEU A 492 23.14 -6.88 -0.44
N VAL A 493 23.08 -6.26 0.74
CA VAL A 493 21.99 -5.35 1.11
C VAL A 493 22.31 -3.96 0.56
N LEU A 494 21.39 -3.37 -0.20
CA LEU A 494 21.62 -2.12 -0.94
C LEU A 494 20.57 -1.05 -0.62
N ARG A 495 20.86 0.20 -1.00
CA ARG A 495 19.93 1.34 -0.97
C ARG A 495 19.21 1.53 -2.28
N ALA A 496 19.88 1.26 -3.40
CA ALA A 496 19.19 1.11 -4.69
C ALA A 496 18.08 0.05 -4.55
N GLY A 497 16.90 0.31 -5.10
CA GLY A 497 15.75 -0.61 -4.99
C GLY A 497 14.92 -0.46 -3.70
N SER A 498 15.24 0.53 -2.86
CA SER A 498 14.41 0.91 -1.69
C SER A 498 13.23 1.83 -2.05
N GLY A 499 13.18 2.32 -3.28
CA GLY A 499 12.09 3.13 -3.79
C GLY A 499 10.77 2.37 -3.84
N SER A 500 9.67 3.10 -3.71
CA SER A 500 8.32 2.61 -3.95
C SER A 500 8.21 2.09 -5.39
N LEU A 501 7.64 0.91 -5.56
CA LEU A 501 7.28 0.29 -6.83
C LEU A 501 6.46 1.22 -7.72
N LEU A 502 5.55 1.97 -7.13
CA LEU A 502 4.74 2.95 -7.87
C LEU A 502 5.52 4.20 -8.25
N ALA A 503 6.68 4.46 -7.66
CA ALA A 503 7.51 5.62 -7.98
C ALA A 503 8.70 5.24 -8.89
N ALA A 504 9.09 3.96 -8.93
CA ALA A 504 10.15 3.41 -9.74
C ALA A 504 9.59 2.80 -11.04
N HIS A 505 9.08 3.66 -11.93
CA HIS A 505 8.53 3.30 -13.25
C HIS A 505 8.82 4.38 -14.29
N SER A 506 8.46 4.12 -15.55
CA SER A 506 8.47 5.12 -16.64
C SER A 506 7.09 5.63 -17.11
N ALA A 507 6.00 5.37 -16.37
CA ALA A 507 4.64 5.77 -16.78
C ALA A 507 4.44 7.29 -16.71
N PRO A 508 4.09 7.98 -17.82
CA PRO A 508 4.08 9.44 -17.89
C PRO A 508 2.98 10.13 -17.07
N GLN A 509 1.92 9.39 -16.70
CA GLN A 509 0.79 9.92 -15.94
C GLN A 509 0.98 9.82 -14.43
N ILE A 510 2.13 9.31 -13.99
CA ILE A 510 2.42 9.12 -12.59
C ILE A 510 3.73 9.86 -12.30
N THR A 511 3.72 10.76 -11.34
CA THR A 511 4.87 11.57 -10.95
C THR A 511 5.43 11.08 -9.62
N SER A 512 6.69 10.64 -9.67
CA SER A 512 7.45 10.22 -8.49
C SER A 512 8.05 11.41 -7.76
N VAL A 513 7.92 11.40 -6.43
CA VAL A 513 8.36 12.52 -5.58
C VAL A 513 9.28 12.05 -4.45
N GLY A 514 10.51 12.56 -4.45
CA GLY A 514 11.47 12.41 -3.37
C GLY A 514 11.40 13.55 -2.36
N ALA A 515 11.90 13.30 -1.15
CA ALA A 515 12.04 14.33 -0.12
C ALA A 515 13.50 14.81 -0.03
N GLN A 516 13.69 16.12 0.02
CA GLN A 516 14.98 16.76 0.24
C GLN A 516 14.90 17.75 1.41
N TRP A 517 16.07 18.18 1.89
CA TRP A 517 16.20 19.18 2.94
C TRP A 517 17.33 20.15 2.60
N GLN A 518 17.20 21.38 3.10
CA GLN A 518 18.21 22.42 2.91
C GLN A 518 19.34 22.28 3.94
N MET A 519 20.57 22.11 3.46
CA MET A 519 21.78 22.11 4.28
C MET A 519 22.10 23.52 4.78
N ALA A 520 22.78 23.62 5.93
CA ALA A 520 23.23 24.91 6.48
C ALA A 520 24.16 25.68 5.52
N ALA A 521 24.89 24.98 4.65
CA ALA A 521 25.76 25.56 3.63
C ALA A 521 25.03 26.01 2.35
N GLY A 522 23.69 25.93 2.30
CA GLY A 522 22.86 26.44 1.20
C GLY A 522 22.60 25.47 0.05
N GLY A 523 23.09 24.23 0.11
CA GLY A 523 22.75 23.17 -0.86
C GLY A 523 21.51 22.36 -0.45
N MET A 524 20.90 21.67 -1.40
CA MET A 524 19.85 20.68 -1.13
C MET A 524 20.46 19.28 -1.06
N GLU A 525 19.97 18.47 -0.13
CA GLU A 525 20.36 17.07 -0.01
C GLU A 525 19.12 16.19 0.16
N GLN A 526 19.17 14.97 -0.36
CA GLN A 526 18.13 13.98 -0.15
C GLN A 526 17.92 13.71 1.35
N CYS A 527 16.66 13.58 1.77
CA CYS A 527 16.35 13.15 3.12
C CYS A 527 16.77 11.69 3.32
N TRP A 528 17.33 11.39 4.48
CA TRP A 528 17.90 10.07 4.80
C TRP A 528 16.96 8.89 4.70
N TYR A 529 15.64 9.11 4.66
CA TYR A 529 14.62 8.08 4.50
C TYR A 529 14.13 7.93 3.04
N SER A 530 14.32 8.92 2.16
CA SER A 530 13.74 8.90 0.81
C SER A 530 14.33 7.75 -0.01
N GLY A 531 13.52 6.81 -0.47
CA GLY A 531 13.98 5.63 -1.20
C GLY A 531 14.61 5.96 -2.56
N ASN A 532 15.39 5.01 -3.09
CA ASN A 532 16.04 5.09 -4.41
C ASN A 532 15.50 4.00 -5.34
N ALA A 533 15.23 4.34 -6.61
CA ALA A 533 14.87 3.35 -7.63
C ALA A 533 16.00 2.31 -7.83
N LEU A 534 15.66 1.12 -8.29
CA LEU A 534 16.63 0.03 -8.51
C LEU A 534 17.69 0.37 -9.56
N ASP A 535 17.27 1.02 -10.65
CA ASP A 535 18.12 1.45 -11.76
C ASP A 535 18.89 2.75 -11.49
N GLY A 536 18.72 3.34 -10.30
CA GLY A 536 19.31 4.62 -9.93
C GLY A 536 18.61 5.85 -10.50
N THR A 537 17.46 5.68 -11.17
CA THR A 537 16.66 6.80 -11.67
C THR A 537 16.20 7.68 -10.50
N ALA A 538 16.47 8.98 -10.61
CA ALA A 538 16.01 9.96 -9.65
C ALA A 538 14.49 10.15 -9.76
N PRO A 539 13.78 10.52 -8.66
CA PRO A 539 12.39 10.92 -8.78
C PRO A 539 12.24 12.11 -9.72
N GLU A 540 11.09 12.20 -10.38
CA GLU A 540 10.77 13.30 -11.28
C GLU A 540 10.77 14.65 -10.56
N ARG A 541 10.42 14.65 -9.26
CA ARG A 541 10.43 15.85 -8.42
C ARG A 541 11.08 15.62 -7.07
N TRP A 542 11.70 16.67 -6.56
CA TRP A 542 12.24 16.74 -5.20
C TRP A 542 11.60 17.91 -4.46
N GLU A 543 10.97 17.64 -3.32
CA GLU A 543 10.34 18.69 -2.52
C GLU A 543 11.07 18.89 -1.19
N ASP A 544 11.27 20.17 -0.85
CA ASP A 544 11.77 20.57 0.47
C ASP A 544 10.61 20.59 1.47
N LEU A 545 10.73 19.82 2.55
CA LEU A 545 9.71 19.81 3.60
C LEU A 545 9.58 21.17 4.32
N ALA A 546 10.51 22.11 4.16
CA ALA A 546 10.35 23.48 4.63
C ALA A 546 9.49 24.38 3.71
N ALA A 547 9.20 23.95 2.48
CA ALA A 547 8.44 24.74 1.51
C ALA A 547 7.04 25.09 2.04
N GLY A 548 6.67 26.37 1.93
CA GLY A 548 5.39 26.91 2.40
C GLY A 548 5.20 26.92 3.92
N ALA A 549 6.18 26.47 4.71
CA ALA A 549 6.05 26.41 6.16
C ALA A 549 6.49 27.71 6.85
N ASP A 550 5.65 28.17 7.79
CA ASP A 550 6.04 29.14 8.81
C ASP A 550 7.36 28.70 9.48
N PRO A 551 8.31 29.61 9.75
CA PRO A 551 9.54 29.32 10.49
C PRO A 551 9.38 28.38 11.70
N ALA A 552 8.31 28.52 12.49
CA ALA A 552 8.06 27.68 13.66
C ALA A 552 7.70 26.21 13.31
N HIS A 553 7.17 25.99 12.11
CA HIS A 553 6.71 24.69 11.62
C HIS A 553 7.72 23.95 10.75
N ARG A 554 8.82 24.61 10.35
CA ARG A 554 9.87 24.01 9.52
C ARG A 554 10.54 22.80 10.20
N PRO A 555 11.07 21.85 9.40
CA PRO A 555 12.02 20.86 9.87
C PRO A 555 13.20 21.49 10.61
N ILE A 556 13.71 20.80 11.64
CA ILE A 556 14.90 21.21 12.40
C ILE A 556 16.08 20.32 11.96
N GLY A 557 16.71 20.67 10.85
CA GLY A 557 17.80 19.88 10.25
C GLY A 557 17.34 18.56 9.59
N PRO A 558 18.27 17.66 9.24
CA PRO A 558 17.98 16.45 8.43
C PRO A 558 17.09 15.43 9.13
N PHE A 559 17.12 15.44 10.47
CA PHE A 559 16.35 14.53 11.31
C PHE A 559 15.12 15.21 11.92
N GLY A 560 15.04 16.54 11.79
CA GLY A 560 13.93 17.32 12.29
C GLY A 560 12.70 17.10 11.42
N ARG A 561 11.57 16.90 12.08
CA ARG A 561 10.29 16.66 11.42
C ARG A 561 9.55 17.97 11.21
N ARG A 562 8.74 18.10 10.14
CA ARG A 562 7.86 19.26 9.90
C ARG A 562 6.68 19.20 10.88
N ALA A 563 6.24 20.34 11.42
CA ALA A 563 5.02 20.41 12.21
C ALA A 563 3.80 20.52 11.29
N VAL A 564 2.90 19.54 11.35
CA VAL A 564 1.70 19.42 10.51
C VAL A 564 0.45 19.17 11.36
N LEU A 565 -0.71 19.53 10.87
CA LEU A 565 -2.00 19.13 11.43
C LEU A 565 -2.17 17.62 11.31
N GLY A 566 -2.86 17.02 12.28
CA GLY A 566 -3.06 15.57 12.29
C GLY A 566 -4.41 15.12 12.82
N ASN A 567 -5.32 16.02 13.12
CA ASN A 567 -6.68 15.67 13.54
C ASN A 567 -7.63 16.83 13.19
N GLY A 568 -8.89 16.80 13.61
CA GLY A 568 -9.82 17.90 13.36
C GLY A 568 -9.58 19.16 14.20
N GLY A 569 -8.58 19.15 15.10
CA GLY A 569 -8.23 20.29 15.95
C GLY A 569 -7.04 21.08 15.43
N GLN A 570 -6.60 22.08 16.21
CA GLN A 570 -5.43 22.92 15.91
C GLN A 570 -4.10 22.27 16.31
N ARG A 571 -4.12 21.05 16.86
CA ARG A 571 -2.92 20.40 17.37
C ARG A 571 -2.02 19.99 16.19
N ARG A 572 -0.76 20.41 16.26
CA ARG A 572 0.28 20.03 15.31
C ARG A 572 1.12 18.87 15.84
N TYR A 573 1.56 18.03 14.92
CA TYR A 573 2.38 16.84 15.11
C TYR A 573 3.63 16.97 14.26
N ARG A 574 4.73 16.40 14.74
CA ARG A 574 6.02 16.42 14.04
C ARG A 574 6.12 15.16 13.17
N ALA A 575 5.99 15.31 11.85
CA ALA A 575 6.05 14.24 10.87
C ALA A 575 7.18 14.44 9.83
N ALA A 576 7.66 13.34 9.28
CA ALA A 576 8.60 13.31 8.16
C ALA A 576 8.24 12.12 7.27
N GLY A 577 8.57 12.23 5.98
CA GLY A 577 8.33 11.19 5.01
C GLY A 577 8.22 11.75 3.60
N THR A 578 8.41 10.90 2.61
CA THR A 578 8.19 11.22 1.18
C THR A 578 6.72 11.47 0.86
N SER A 579 5.78 10.97 1.68
CA SER A 579 4.36 11.29 1.55
C SER A 579 4.10 12.79 1.72
N LEU A 580 4.77 13.45 2.67
CA LEU A 580 4.68 14.89 2.88
C LEU A 580 5.22 15.68 1.67
N ALA A 581 6.33 15.20 1.08
CA ALA A 581 6.90 15.76 -0.14
C ALA A 581 5.93 15.60 -1.32
N ALA A 582 5.36 14.41 -1.51
CA ALA A 582 4.35 14.16 -2.54
C ALA A 582 3.11 15.06 -2.39
N ALA A 583 2.68 15.35 -1.15
CA ALA A 583 1.57 16.26 -0.89
C ALA A 583 1.88 17.71 -1.30
N LEU A 584 3.09 18.21 -1.03
CA LEU A 584 3.54 19.53 -1.49
C LEU A 584 3.63 19.59 -3.03
N ALA A 585 4.17 18.54 -3.65
CA ALA A 585 4.23 18.44 -5.10
C ALA A 585 2.81 18.47 -5.70
N ALA A 586 1.90 17.65 -5.17
CA ALA A 586 0.52 17.58 -5.64
C ALA A 586 -0.20 18.94 -5.56
N GLY A 587 -0.02 19.67 -4.45
CA GLY A 587 -0.53 21.03 -4.33
C GLY A 587 0.09 21.98 -5.34
N SER A 588 1.42 22.01 -5.48
CA SER A 588 2.09 22.91 -6.44
C SER A 588 1.82 22.61 -7.93
N MET A 589 1.35 21.40 -8.24
CA MET A 589 0.96 20.99 -9.60
C MET A 589 -0.44 21.47 -9.96
N ALA A 590 -1.21 21.90 -8.96
CA ALA A 590 -2.60 22.31 -9.08
C ALA A 590 -2.75 23.84 -8.96
#